data_AF-A0A0V7ZSV1-F1
#
_entry.id   AF-A0A0V7ZSV1-F1
#
_cell.length_a   1.000
_cell.length_b   1.000
_cell.length_c   1.000
_cell.angle_alpha   90.00
_cell.angle_beta   90.00
_cell.angle_gamma   90.00
#
_symmetry.space_group_name_H-M   'P 1'
#
loop_
_entity.id
_entity.type
_entity.pdbx_description
1 polymer ?
#
loop_
_entity_poly.entity_id
_entity_poly.type
_entity_poly.pdbx_seq_one_letter_code
_entity_poly.pdbx_strand_id
1 'polypeptide(L)'
;MALKIIQSFDGSFVLDAKAKEILFNLLNSENFIGQICQTLKCKDIKFTELLFQPVPYSINTPKGMPKEFEKYHKSDDYLIVNVPPNFMFNAKIFKPSRLCAIYQKVISE
;
A
#
# COMPACT_ATOMS: atom_id res chain seq x y z
N MET A 1 1.16 9.22 31.28
CA MET A 1 0.83 8.61 29.98
C MET A 1 0.06 9.64 29.18
N ALA A 2 0.72 10.36 28.26
CA ALA A 2 0.13 11.51 27.58
C ALA A 2 -0.38 11.10 26.19
N LEU A 3 -1.69 10.98 26.06
CA LEU A 3 -2.38 10.87 24.77
C LEU A 3 -2.17 12.19 24.01
N LYS A 4 -1.20 12.22 23.10
CA LYS A 4 -1.05 13.32 22.14
C LYS A 4 -2.17 13.19 21.11
N ILE A 5 -3.19 14.02 21.29
CA ILE A 5 -4.23 14.31 20.29
C ILE A 5 -3.52 14.93 19.08
N ILE A 6 -3.27 14.14 18.04
CA ILE A 6 -2.84 14.66 16.73
C ILE A 6 -4.13 14.99 15.96
N GLN A 7 -4.64 16.20 16.17
CA GLN A 7 -5.60 16.82 15.26
C GLN A 7 -4.83 17.18 13.98
N SER A 8 -5.34 16.74 12.84
CA SER A 8 -4.74 16.82 11.50
C SER A 8 -3.75 15.69 11.18
N PHE A 9 -4.30 14.51 10.87
CA PHE A 9 -3.58 13.52 10.06
C PHE A 9 -3.78 13.90 8.60
N ASP A 10 -2.88 14.71 8.06
CA ASP A 10 -2.82 15.00 6.63
C ASP A 10 -2.36 13.73 5.92
N GLY A 11 -3.33 12.95 5.45
CA GLY A 11 -3.12 11.68 4.78
C GLY A 11 -2.35 11.79 3.46
N SER A 12 -2.10 13.01 2.98
CA SER A 12 -1.45 13.33 1.71
C SER A 12 0.07 13.31 1.87
N PHE A 13 0.68 12.14 1.71
CA PHE A 13 2.12 12.10 1.48
C PHE A 13 2.38 12.51 0.03
N VAL A 14 3.16 13.56 -0.16
CA VAL A 14 3.59 13.99 -1.49
C VAL A 14 4.82 13.17 -1.85
N LEU A 15 4.64 12.21 -2.76
CA LEU A 15 5.77 11.56 -3.42
C LEU A 15 6.34 12.52 -4.45
N ASP A 16 7.66 12.69 -4.41
CA ASP A 16 8.39 13.29 -5.52
C ASP A 16 8.09 12.50 -6.81
N ALA A 17 7.91 13.17 -7.94
CA ALA A 17 7.54 12.50 -9.20
C ALA A 17 8.51 11.36 -9.52
N LYS A 18 9.81 11.59 -9.29
CA LYS A 18 10.86 10.60 -9.48
C LYS A 18 10.78 9.44 -8.48
N ALA A 19 10.45 9.74 -7.21
CA ALA A 19 10.27 8.72 -6.18
C ALA A 19 9.07 7.82 -6.50
N LYS A 20 7.97 8.41 -6.97
CA LYS A 20 6.77 7.70 -7.41
C LYS A 20 7.10 6.74 -8.56
N GLU A 21 7.76 7.23 -9.61
CA GLU A 21 8.12 6.40 -10.76
C GLU A 21 9.01 5.21 -10.36
N ILE A 22 10.05 5.46 -9.56
CA ILE A 22 10.93 4.38 -9.07
C ILE A 22 10.14 3.36 -8.27
N LEU A 23 9.31 3.81 -7.33
CA LEU A 23 8.51 2.92 -6.49
C LEU A 23 7.52 2.10 -7.34
N PHE A 24 6.84 2.73 -8.29
CA PHE A 24 5.85 2.08 -9.13
C PHE A 24 6.50 1.05 -10.04
N ASN A 25 7.67 1.38 -10.61
CA ASN A 25 8.41 0.44 -11.44
C ASN A 25 8.88 -0.79 -10.63
N LEU A 26 9.28 -0.60 -9.37
CA LEU A 26 9.64 -1.71 -8.47
C LEU A 26 8.42 -2.55 -8.09
N LEU A 27 7.30 -1.91 -7.76
CA LEU A 27 6.04 -2.57 -7.38
C LEU A 27 5.34 -3.27 -8.54
N ASN A 28 5.56 -2.79 -9.77
CA ASN A 28 5.05 -3.36 -11.00
C ASN A 28 6.07 -4.30 -11.67
N SER A 29 7.21 -4.55 -11.05
CA SER A 29 8.21 -5.47 -11.59
C SER A 29 7.66 -6.90 -11.60
N GLU A 30 7.79 -7.61 -12.72
CA GLU A 30 7.36 -9.01 -12.88
C GLU A 30 7.95 -9.93 -11.80
N ASN A 31 9.17 -9.66 -11.35
CA ASN A 31 9.80 -10.41 -10.26
C ASN A 31 9.04 -10.21 -8.93
N PHE A 32 8.63 -8.98 -8.62
CA PHE A 32 7.89 -8.70 -7.39
C PHE A 32 6.45 -9.23 -7.47
N ILE A 33 5.78 -9.03 -8.60
CA ILE A 33 4.46 -9.59 -8.88
C ILE A 33 4.50 -11.12 -8.73
N GLY A 34 5.48 -11.78 -9.34
CA GLY A 34 5.67 -13.24 -9.23
C GLY A 34 5.86 -13.72 -7.79
N GLN A 35 6.65 -13.00 -6.98
CA GLN A 35 6.84 -13.33 -5.57
C GLN A 35 5.56 -13.18 -4.74
N ILE A 36 4.79 -12.10 -4.98
CA ILE A 36 3.49 -11.92 -4.33
C ILE A 36 2.54 -13.05 -4.74
N CYS A 37 2.50 -13.36 -6.03
CA CYS A 37 1.64 -14.39 -6.60
C CYS A 37 1.94 -15.78 -6.02
N GLN A 38 3.22 -16.13 -5.89
CA GLN A 38 3.66 -17.35 -5.22
C GLN A 38 3.28 -17.38 -3.74
N THR A 39 3.47 -16.27 -3.02
CA THR A 39 3.18 -16.17 -1.58
C THR A 39 1.68 -16.27 -1.29
N LEU A 40 0.86 -15.58 -2.09
CA LEU A 40 -0.59 -15.48 -1.90
C LEU A 40 -1.37 -16.51 -2.72
N LYS A 41 -0.69 -17.45 -3.39
CA LYS A 41 -1.28 -18.49 -4.26
C LYS A 41 -2.29 -17.92 -5.26
N CYS A 42 -2.01 -16.75 -5.81
CA CYS A 42 -2.81 -16.14 -6.86
C CYS A 42 -2.31 -16.62 -8.23
N LYS A 43 -3.13 -16.50 -9.29
CA LYS A 43 -2.69 -16.79 -10.66
C LYS A 43 -1.87 -15.65 -11.24
N ASP A 44 -2.44 -14.45 -11.15
CA ASP A 44 -1.83 -13.22 -11.63
C ASP A 44 -2.42 -12.03 -10.86
N ILE A 45 -1.61 -10.97 -10.71
CA ILE A 45 -2.01 -9.75 -10.00
C ILE A 45 -1.53 -8.54 -10.79
N LYS A 46 -2.37 -7.50 -10.82
CA LYS A 46 -2.07 -6.24 -11.47
C LYS A 46 -1.92 -5.13 -10.43
N PHE A 47 -0.80 -4.42 -10.45
CA PHE A 47 -0.64 -3.25 -9.60
C PHE A 47 -1.63 -2.16 -10.03
N THR A 48 -2.44 -1.68 -9.09
CA THR A 48 -3.51 -0.69 -9.39
C THR A 48 -3.01 0.74 -9.32
N GLU A 49 -1.71 0.96 -9.10
CA GLU A 49 -1.11 2.28 -8.91
C GLU A 49 -1.65 3.05 -7.69
N LEU A 50 -2.45 2.38 -6.86
CA LEU A 50 -2.98 2.90 -5.62
C LEU A 50 -2.06 2.55 -4.46
N LEU A 51 -1.67 3.58 -3.72
CA LEU A 51 -0.89 3.49 -2.50
C LEU A 51 -1.61 4.21 -1.38
N PHE A 52 -1.49 3.69 -0.17
CA PHE A 52 -1.97 4.36 1.02
C PHE A 52 -1.04 4.12 2.19
N GLN A 53 -1.03 5.06 3.13
CA GLN A 53 -0.39 4.85 4.42
C GLN A 53 -1.38 4.20 5.38
N PRO A 54 -1.03 3.07 6.04
CA PRO A 54 -1.86 2.53 7.10
C PRO A 54 -1.91 3.55 8.24
N VAL A 55 -3.12 3.78 8.76
CA VAL A 55 -3.35 4.74 9.83
C VAL A 55 -3.33 4.03 11.17
N PRO A 56 -2.90 4.70 12.26
CA PRO A 56 -3.02 4.12 13.59
C PRO A 56 -4.49 3.82 13.91
N TYR A 57 -4.70 2.77 14.71
CA TYR A 57 -6.02 2.43 15.23
C TYR A 57 -6.60 3.64 15.98
N SER A 58 -7.81 4.04 15.59
CA SER A 58 -8.56 5.12 16.23
C SER A 58 -10.04 4.77 16.26
N ILE A 59 -10.81 5.47 17.09
CA ILE A 59 -12.27 5.31 17.21
C ILE A 59 -12.97 5.40 15.85
N ASN A 60 -12.47 6.25 14.95
CA ASN A 60 -13.01 6.43 13.60
C ASN A 60 -12.42 5.46 12.55
N THR A 61 -11.35 4.73 12.88
CA THR A 61 -10.63 3.81 11.97
C THR A 61 -10.25 2.52 12.71
N PRO A 62 -11.24 1.69 13.11
CA PRO A 62 -11.00 0.49 13.92
C PRO A 62 -10.15 -0.58 13.19
N LYS A 63 -9.97 -0.47 11.87
CA LYS A 63 -9.14 -1.38 11.08
C LYS A 63 -7.77 -0.80 10.68
N GLY A 64 -7.41 0.39 11.17
CA GLY A 64 -6.14 1.03 10.82
C GLY A 64 -6.00 1.33 9.32
N MET A 65 -7.13 1.49 8.61
CA MET A 65 -7.18 1.81 7.19
C MET A 65 -8.02 3.07 6.94
N PRO A 66 -7.66 3.88 5.92
CA PRO A 66 -8.52 4.95 5.46
C PRO A 66 -9.80 4.40 4.83
N LYS A 67 -10.92 5.08 5.05
CA LYS A 67 -12.27 4.66 4.63
C LYS A 67 -12.37 4.37 3.11
N GLU A 68 -11.60 5.10 2.31
CA GLU A 68 -11.53 4.94 0.86
C GLU A 68 -10.92 3.60 0.42
N PHE A 69 -10.02 3.03 1.24
CA PHE A 69 -9.32 1.79 0.94
C PHE A 69 -9.92 0.57 1.62
N GLU A 70 -10.84 0.75 2.58
CA GLU A 70 -11.58 -0.34 3.22
C GLU A 70 -12.34 -1.23 2.22
N LYS A 71 -12.79 -0.68 1.09
CA LYS A 71 -13.47 -1.43 0.04
C LYS A 71 -12.56 -2.52 -0.55
N TYR A 72 -11.27 -2.24 -0.72
CA TYR A 72 -10.31 -3.20 -1.28
C TYR A 72 -9.96 -4.30 -0.28
N HIS A 73 -10.05 -4.03 1.04
CA HIS A 73 -9.92 -5.09 2.04
C HIS A 73 -11.18 -5.98 2.10
N LYS A 74 -12.36 -5.43 1.78
CA LYS A 74 -13.63 -6.19 1.82
C LYS A 74 -13.85 -7.03 0.56
N SER A 75 -13.21 -6.69 -0.54
CA SER A 75 -13.28 -7.43 -1.80
C SER A 75 -12.19 -8.50 -1.88
N ASP A 76 -12.56 -9.70 -2.29
CA ASP A 76 -11.59 -10.78 -2.52
C ASP A 76 -10.77 -10.56 -3.81
N ASP A 77 -11.29 -9.76 -4.74
CA ASP A 77 -10.63 -9.38 -6.00
C ASP A 77 -9.38 -8.50 -5.80
N TYR A 78 -9.17 -7.94 -4.61
CA TYR A 78 -8.05 -7.06 -4.35
C TYR A 78 -7.14 -7.60 -3.25
N LEU A 79 -5.87 -7.22 -3.33
CA LEU A 79 -4.81 -7.59 -2.42
C LEU A 79 -4.13 -6.34 -1.93
N ILE A 80 -3.95 -6.27 -0.62
CA ILE A 80 -3.22 -5.20 0.04
C ILE A 80 -1.87 -5.76 0.46
N VAL A 81 -0.82 -5.25 -0.16
CA VAL A 81 0.57 -5.69 0.09
C VAL A 81 1.33 -4.56 0.78
N ASN A 82 1.97 -4.86 1.90
CA ASN A 82 2.87 -3.90 2.52
C ASN A 82 4.10 -3.70 1.62
N VAL A 83 4.38 -2.44 1.28
CA VAL A 83 5.56 -2.07 0.49
C VAL A 83 6.82 -2.40 1.30
N PRO A 84 7.76 -3.19 0.75
CA PRO A 84 8.99 -3.50 1.44
C PRO A 84 9.81 -2.22 1.73
N PRO A 85 10.47 -2.12 2.91
CA PRO A 85 11.26 -0.95 3.25
C PRO A 85 12.41 -0.72 2.27
N ASN A 86 12.94 -1.79 1.66
CA ASN A 86 13.96 -1.69 0.61
C ASN A 86 13.46 -0.88 -0.61
N PHE A 87 12.18 -1.00 -0.98
CA PHE A 87 11.62 -0.30 -2.14
C PHE A 87 11.43 1.18 -1.81
N MET A 88 10.93 1.46 -0.60
CA MET A 88 10.81 2.82 -0.08
C MET A 88 12.18 3.50 -0.03
N PHE A 89 13.23 2.80 0.42
CA PHE A 89 14.58 3.32 0.48
C PHE A 89 15.16 3.61 -0.91
N ASN A 90 14.97 2.70 -1.88
CA ASN A 90 15.39 2.92 -3.28
C ASN A 90 14.70 4.13 -3.91
N ALA A 91 13.42 4.33 -3.59
CA ALA A 91 12.65 5.51 -4.01
C ALA A 91 12.94 6.77 -3.18
N LYS A 92 13.87 6.72 -2.21
CA LYS A 92 14.19 7.82 -1.27
C LYS A 92 12.99 8.30 -0.44
N ILE A 93 12.07 7.39 -0.13
CA ILE A 93 10.88 7.63 0.69
C ILE A 93 11.24 7.33 2.15
N PHE A 94 11.44 8.38 2.94
CA PHE A 94 11.72 8.27 4.38
C PHE A 94 10.49 8.50 5.25
N LYS A 95 9.45 9.15 4.70
CA LYS A 95 8.14 9.35 5.31
C LYS A 95 7.06 9.16 4.24
N PRO A 96 5.97 8.44 4.52
CA PRO A 96 5.62 7.76 5.78
C PRO A 96 6.48 6.51 6.06
N SER A 97 6.46 5.98 7.28
CA SER A 97 7.27 4.80 7.67
C SER A 97 6.73 3.48 7.13
N ARG A 98 5.45 3.44 6.72
CA ARG A 98 4.80 2.29 6.12
C ARG A 98 3.95 2.76 4.95
N LEU A 99 3.99 2.00 3.88
CA LEU A 99 3.11 2.15 2.72
C LEU A 99 2.50 0.81 2.39
N CYS A 100 1.25 0.83 1.96
CA CYS A 100 0.53 -0.31 1.44
C CYS A 100 0.19 -0.05 -0.03
N ALA A 101 0.44 -1.04 -0.86
CA ALA A 101 0.14 -1.08 -2.27
C ALA A 101 -1.06 -1.97 -2.53
N ILE A 102 -1.91 -1.54 -3.46
CA ILE A 102 -3.12 -2.28 -3.83
C ILE A 102 -2.88 -2.95 -5.17
N TYR A 103 -3.13 -4.25 -5.18
CA TYR A 103 -3.09 -5.10 -6.34
C TYR A 103 -4.50 -5.63 -6.60
N GLN A 104 -4.84 -5.79 -7.86
CA GLN A 104 -6.06 -6.46 -8.30
C GLN A 104 -5.68 -7.86 -8.76
N LYS A 105 -6.36 -8.89 -8.26
CA LYS A 105 -6.22 -10.25 -8.77
C LYS A 105 -6.78 -10.29 -10.19
N VAL A 106 -6.02 -10.81 -11.13
CA VAL A 106 -6.52 -11.11 -12.47
C VAL A 106 -7.11 -12.51 -12.40
N ILE A 107 -8.43 -12.58 -12.26
CA ILE A 107 -9.16 -13.83 -12.34
C ILE A 107 -9.29 -14.16 -13.83
N SER A 108 -8.39 -15.01 -14.34
CA SER A 108 -8.63 -15.65 -15.63
C SER A 108 -9.75 -16.68 -15.45
N GLU A 109 -10.92 -16.37 -16.02
CA GLU A 109 -12.04 -17.30 -16.24
C GLU A 109 -11.58 -18.58 -16.95
#